data_AF-A0A8R7UF42-F1
#
_entry.id   AF-A0A8R7UF42-F1
#
_cell.length_a   1.000
_cell.length_b   1.000
_cell.length_c   1.000
_cell.angle_alpha   90.00
_cell.angle_beta   90.00
_cell.angle_gamma   90.00
#
_symmetry.space_group_name_H-M   'P 1'
#
loop_
_entity.id
_entity.type
_entity.pdbx_description
1 polymer ?
#
loop_
_entity_poly.entity_id
_entity_poly.type
_entity_poly.pdbx_seq_one_letter_code
_entity_poly.pdbx_strand_id
1 'polypeptide(L)'
;MAETGDASRLPTSLDVLASDVHSRLEFHRYAFMDCVGIKNALHCVIEERENLQQRQNAIDQLVAEKDRLTKKNEELAAELESLKEQLQARESSDQQQGSGFQQSHSGMAHPRSMPKRKRQSGDEDVDEHELMEDLSVIDNPDQGLNTELEATRKEISDIHSKLIEGFTDLSTTGGRNIALKNIGQLDDRPFLAACRKKLPAEEAREKAKEVHRVWQGHIQNPEWNPFKTVTVEGIPKEIIDVDDDKLQGLCAAWGEGVHKAVVSCLVEIQESGRLGDRNIVPEVWNYKCKRKATHSESIEYLFGQVKRLSDAKSRTRSAR
;
A
#
# COMPACT_ATOMS: atom_id res chain seq x y z
N MET A 1 -66.76 51.35 -7.86
CA MET A 1 -65.29 51.41 -8.03
C MET A 1 -64.70 50.27 -7.23
N ALA A 2 -63.74 49.57 -7.82
CA ALA A 2 -63.22 48.29 -7.33
C ALA A 2 -62.34 48.48 -6.08
N GLU A 3 -62.63 47.75 -5.01
CA GLU A 3 -61.66 47.45 -3.97
C GLU A 3 -61.10 46.05 -4.21
N THR A 4 -59.82 46.02 -4.52
CA THR A 4 -58.97 44.85 -4.69
C THR A 4 -58.73 44.21 -3.33
N GLY A 5 -59.45 43.13 -3.02
CA GLY A 5 -59.22 42.29 -1.85
C GLY A 5 -58.24 41.15 -2.17
N ASP A 6 -57.00 41.38 -1.77
CA ASP A 6 -55.83 40.50 -1.77
C ASP A 6 -56.13 38.99 -1.58
N ALA A 7 -55.97 38.21 -2.65
CA ALA A 7 -56.02 36.76 -2.65
C ALA A 7 -54.61 36.19 -2.37
N SER A 8 -54.01 36.51 -1.22
CA SER A 8 -52.77 35.86 -0.81
C SER A 8 -52.57 35.91 0.70
N ARG A 9 -52.96 34.82 1.39
CA ARG A 9 -52.40 34.35 2.67
C ARG A 9 -53.12 33.07 3.08
N LEU A 10 -52.49 31.93 2.84
CA LEU A 10 -52.87 30.71 3.58
C LEU A 10 -52.63 30.96 5.08
N PRO A 11 -53.42 30.35 5.98
CA PRO A 11 -53.24 30.56 7.41
C PRO A 11 -51.84 30.07 7.81
N THR A 12 -51.05 30.91 8.47
CA THR A 12 -49.66 30.64 8.89
C THR A 12 -49.47 29.30 9.62
N SER A 13 -50.52 28.78 10.25
CA SER A 13 -50.55 27.46 10.89
C SER A 13 -50.37 26.29 9.91
N LEU A 14 -50.87 26.41 8.67
CA LEU A 14 -50.78 25.35 7.66
C LEU A 14 -49.37 25.27 7.07
N ASP A 15 -48.72 26.42 6.87
CA ASP A 15 -47.34 26.50 6.38
C ASP A 15 -46.34 25.93 7.39
N VAL A 16 -46.55 26.16 8.68
CA VAL A 16 -45.74 25.57 9.76
C VAL A 16 -45.89 24.04 9.77
N LEU A 17 -47.12 23.53 9.65
CA LEU A 17 -47.37 22.10 9.60
C LEU A 17 -46.75 21.46 8.34
N ALA A 18 -46.87 22.12 7.19
CA ALA A 18 -46.25 21.67 5.94
C ALA A 18 -44.72 21.63 6.05
N SER A 19 -44.11 22.62 6.71
CA SER A 19 -42.67 22.66 6.97
C SER A 19 -42.18 21.56 7.91
N ASP A 20 -42.93 21.25 8.98
CA ASP A 20 -42.61 20.13 9.90
C ASP A 20 -42.70 18.78 9.19
N VAL A 21 -43.77 18.55 8.41
CA VAL A 21 -43.94 17.33 7.62
C VAL A 21 -42.82 17.17 6.60
N HIS A 22 -42.44 18.25 5.90
CA HIS A 22 -41.34 18.21 4.94
C HIS A 22 -39.99 17.90 5.61
N SER A 23 -39.71 18.51 6.77
CA SER A 23 -38.48 18.26 7.52
C SER A 23 -38.36 16.81 7.99
N ARG A 24 -39.48 16.22 8.45
CA ARG A 24 -39.52 14.80 8.82
C ARG A 24 -39.33 13.88 7.61
N LEU A 25 -39.93 14.22 6.47
CA LEU A 25 -39.75 13.45 5.23
C LEU A 25 -38.29 13.46 4.78
N GLU A 26 -37.63 14.61 4.79
CA GLU A 26 -36.21 14.72 4.44
C GLU A 26 -35.33 13.96 5.44
N PHE A 27 -35.59 14.04 6.74
CA PHE A 27 -34.86 13.24 7.75
C PHE A 27 -34.91 11.75 7.42
N HIS A 28 -36.10 11.21 7.15
CA HIS A 28 -36.24 9.80 6.79
C HIS A 28 -35.61 9.46 5.44
N ARG A 29 -35.62 10.39 4.48
CA ARG A 29 -34.92 10.23 3.19
C ARG A 29 -33.41 10.09 3.38
N TYR A 30 -32.81 10.95 4.21
CA TYR A 30 -31.38 10.87 4.55
C TYR A 30 -31.04 9.59 5.31
N ALA A 31 -31.85 9.23 6.32
CA ALA A 31 -31.65 7.99 7.06
C ALA A 31 -31.71 6.74 6.16
N PHE A 32 -32.61 6.73 5.17
CA PHE A 32 -32.68 5.64 4.18
C PHE A 32 -31.41 5.59 3.31
N MET A 33 -30.92 6.74 2.84
CA MET A 33 -29.67 6.81 2.07
C MET A 33 -28.47 6.29 2.88
N ASP A 34 -28.38 6.64 4.16
CA ASP A 34 -27.34 6.14 5.06
C ASP A 34 -27.45 4.62 5.24
N CYS A 35 -28.65 4.08 5.42
CA CYS A 35 -28.87 2.62 5.48
C CYS A 35 -28.42 1.90 4.21
N VAL A 36 -28.66 2.49 3.03
CA VAL A 36 -28.18 1.93 1.75
C VAL A 36 -26.65 1.98 1.68
N GLY A 37 -26.03 3.10 2.11
CA GLY A 37 -24.58 3.22 2.19
C GLY A 37 -23.95 2.17 3.12
N ILE A 38 -24.54 1.97 4.30
CA ILE A 38 -24.11 0.96 5.27
C ILE A 38 -24.25 -0.45 4.68
N LYS A 39 -25.37 -0.75 4.01
CA LYS A 39 -25.58 -2.05 3.35
C LYS A 39 -24.50 -2.34 2.30
N ASN A 40 -24.17 -1.36 1.47
CA ASN A 40 -23.14 -1.53 0.44
C ASN A 40 -21.76 -1.72 1.06
N ALA A 41 -21.41 -0.93 2.10
CA ALA A 41 -20.17 -1.12 2.84
C ALA A 41 -20.08 -2.51 3.48
N LEU A 42 -21.18 -2.99 4.06
CA LEU A 42 -21.25 -4.34 4.63
C LEU A 42 -21.02 -5.42 3.56
N HIS A 43 -21.58 -5.25 2.36
CA HIS A 43 -21.36 -6.17 1.24
C HIS A 43 -19.86 -6.23 0.85
N CYS A 44 -19.19 -5.08 0.73
CA CYS A 44 -17.75 -5.04 0.46
C CYS A 44 -16.92 -5.72 1.57
N VAL A 45 -17.31 -5.55 2.84
CA VAL A 45 -16.62 -6.21 3.97
C VAL A 45 -16.80 -7.72 3.93
N ILE A 46 -17.98 -8.21 3.53
CA ILE A 46 -18.23 -9.65 3.39
C ILE A 46 -17.38 -10.24 2.26
N GLU A 47 -17.33 -9.57 1.11
CA GLU A 47 -16.52 -9.99 -0.03
C GLU A 47 -15.01 -10.03 0.30
N GLU A 48 -14.49 -8.99 0.96
CA GLU A 48 -13.09 -8.97 1.38
C GLU A 48 -12.78 -10.08 2.40
N ARG A 49 -13.73 -10.39 3.30
CA ARG A 49 -13.58 -11.51 4.23
C ARG A 49 -13.50 -12.86 3.50
N GLU A 50 -14.30 -13.07 2.46
CA GLU A 50 -14.26 -14.29 1.66
C GLU A 50 -12.92 -14.42 0.91
N ASN A 51 -12.42 -13.32 0.35
CA ASN A 51 -11.10 -13.27 -0.30
C ASN A 51 -9.97 -13.58 0.68
N LEU A 52 -10.00 -13.01 1.88
CA LEU A 52 -9.02 -13.30 2.93
C LEU A 52 -9.07 -14.77 3.37
N GLN A 53 -10.25 -15.36 3.46
CA GLN A 53 -10.40 -16.78 3.78
C GLN A 53 -9.81 -17.68 2.70
N GLN A 54 -10.02 -17.36 1.42
CA GLN A 54 -9.42 -18.11 0.32
C GLN A 54 -7.88 -18.02 0.35
N ARG A 55 -7.33 -16.82 0.60
CA ARG A 55 -5.88 -16.63 0.75
C ARG A 55 -5.32 -17.43 1.92
N GLN A 56 -6.02 -17.44 3.06
CA GLN A 56 -5.59 -18.23 4.22
C GLN A 56 -5.55 -19.73 3.90
N ASN A 57 -6.58 -20.25 3.22
CA ASN A 57 -6.61 -21.65 2.82
C ASN A 57 -5.46 -22.00 1.85
N ALA A 58 -5.09 -21.08 0.93
CA ALA A 58 -3.95 -21.26 0.04
C ALA A 58 -2.62 -21.28 0.80
N ILE A 59 -2.46 -20.39 1.79
CA ILE A 59 -1.28 -20.39 2.68
C ILE A 59 -1.17 -21.72 3.42
N ASP A 60 -2.28 -22.24 3.96
CA ASP A 60 -2.28 -23.51 4.71
C ASP A 60 -1.87 -24.69 3.80
N GLN A 61 -2.27 -24.69 2.53
CA GLN A 61 -1.84 -25.69 1.55
C GLN A 61 -0.33 -25.60 1.28
N LEU A 62 0.20 -24.40 1.06
CA LEU A 62 1.63 -24.19 0.82
C LEU A 62 2.48 -24.58 2.05
N VAL A 63 1.99 -24.32 3.26
CA VAL A 63 2.67 -24.76 4.49
C VAL A 63 2.72 -26.28 4.57
N ALA A 64 1.61 -26.97 4.29
CA ALA A 64 1.58 -28.43 4.28
C ALA A 64 2.51 -29.04 3.22
N GLU A 65 2.60 -28.44 2.05
CA GLU A 65 3.51 -28.87 0.99
C GLU A 65 4.98 -28.61 1.34
N LYS A 66 5.28 -27.44 1.93
CA LYS A 66 6.61 -27.14 2.47
C LYS A 66 7.03 -28.20 3.48
N ASP A 67 6.17 -28.54 4.45
CA ASP A 67 6.47 -29.53 5.49
C ASP A 67 6.75 -30.93 4.88
N ARG A 68 6.01 -31.30 3.83
CA ARG A 68 6.24 -32.53 3.06
C ARG A 68 7.60 -32.53 2.36
N LEU A 69 7.97 -31.41 1.73
CA LEU A 69 9.27 -31.27 1.05
C LEU A 69 10.43 -31.27 2.04
N THR A 70 10.29 -30.62 3.20
CA THR A 70 11.32 -30.67 4.25
C THR A 70 11.56 -32.09 4.74
N LYS A 71 10.50 -32.87 4.97
CA LYS A 71 10.65 -34.27 5.37
C LYS A 71 11.36 -35.10 4.29
N LYS A 72 11.02 -34.91 3.02
CA LYS A 72 11.68 -35.60 1.91
C LYS A 72 13.15 -35.21 1.77
N ASN A 73 13.49 -33.95 2.03
CA ASN A 73 14.88 -33.48 2.05
C ASN A 73 15.68 -34.09 3.21
N GLU A 74 15.08 -34.24 4.39
CA GLU A 74 15.71 -34.93 5.53
C GLU A 74 15.96 -36.41 5.23
N GLU A 75 15.01 -37.10 4.61
CA GLU A 75 15.15 -38.50 4.18
C GLU A 75 16.29 -38.68 3.16
N LEU A 76 16.34 -37.82 2.13
CA LEU A 76 17.41 -37.82 1.13
C LEU A 76 18.78 -37.49 1.74
N ALA A 77 18.84 -36.57 2.71
CA ALA A 77 20.08 -36.24 3.41
C ALA A 77 20.60 -37.43 4.23
N ALA A 78 19.71 -38.18 4.89
CA ALA A 78 20.08 -39.40 5.62
C ALA A 78 20.59 -40.51 4.67
N GLU A 79 19.96 -40.66 3.50
CA GLU A 79 20.39 -41.64 2.49
C GLU A 79 21.77 -41.28 1.90
N LEU A 80 22.04 -39.99 1.65
CA LEU A 80 23.35 -39.52 1.23
C LEU A 80 24.43 -39.80 2.27
N GLU A 81 24.16 -39.61 3.56
CA GLU A 81 25.14 -39.90 4.62
C GLU A 81 25.43 -41.40 4.71
N SER A 82 24.40 -42.26 4.61
CA SER A 82 24.56 -43.72 4.57
C SER A 82 25.40 -44.19 3.38
N LEU A 83 25.14 -43.67 2.18
CA LEU A 83 25.93 -43.99 0.98
C LEU A 83 27.39 -43.53 1.11
N LYS A 84 27.61 -42.38 1.74
CA LYS A 84 28.96 -41.85 2.00
C LYS A 84 29.73 -42.72 2.99
N GLU A 85 29.09 -43.21 4.06
CA GLU A 85 29.69 -44.18 4.98
C GLU A 85 30.05 -45.49 4.28
N GLN A 86 29.16 -46.01 3.42
CA GLN A 86 29.44 -47.22 2.63
C GLN A 86 30.62 -47.04 1.68
N LEU A 87 30.74 -45.88 1.04
CA LEU A 87 31.88 -45.55 0.18
C LEU A 87 33.18 -45.48 0.98
N GLN A 88 33.20 -44.79 2.13
CA GLN A 88 34.38 -44.76 3.00
C GLN A 88 34.79 -46.15 3.49
N ALA A 89 33.83 -47.00 3.87
CA ALA A 89 34.10 -48.38 4.27
C ALA A 89 34.73 -49.19 3.13
N ARG A 90 34.24 -49.02 1.89
CA ARG A 90 34.77 -49.70 0.71
C ARG A 90 36.18 -49.22 0.36
N GLU A 91 36.44 -47.91 0.38
CA GLU A 91 37.76 -47.33 0.13
C GLU A 91 38.81 -47.81 1.15
N SER A 92 38.44 -47.90 2.43
CA SER A 92 39.32 -48.42 3.48
C SER A 92 39.57 -49.94 3.36
N SER A 93 38.62 -50.72 2.83
CA SER A 93 38.79 -52.15 2.53
C SER A 93 39.69 -52.39 1.30
N ASP A 94 39.57 -51.56 0.26
CA ASP A 94 40.42 -51.65 -0.94
C ASP A 94 41.89 -51.26 -0.64
N GLN A 95 42.11 -50.32 0.28
CA GLN A 95 43.46 -50.00 0.77
C GLN A 95 44.11 -51.15 1.56
N GLN A 96 43.33 -52.00 2.24
CA GLN A 96 43.87 -53.17 2.95
C GLN A 96 44.21 -54.35 2.01
N GLN A 97 43.52 -54.49 0.88
CA GLN A 97 43.81 -55.54 -0.11
C GLN A 97 44.95 -55.18 -1.09
N GLY A 98 45.34 -53.90 -1.19
CA GLY A 98 46.39 -53.42 -2.10
C GLY A 98 47.85 -53.71 -1.72
N SER A 99 48.12 -54.45 -0.63
CA SER A 99 49.50 -54.64 -0.12
C SER A 99 50.20 -55.94 -0.53
N GLY A 100 49.66 -56.74 -1.46
CA GLY A 100 50.31 -58.00 -1.84
C GLY A 100 50.03 -58.50 -3.25
N PHE A 101 50.73 -57.96 -4.27
CA PHE A 101 51.47 -58.78 -5.25
C PHE A 101 52.36 -57.92 -6.16
N GLN A 102 53.60 -58.38 -6.37
CA GLN A 102 54.65 -57.73 -7.15
C GLN A 102 54.50 -57.93 -8.67
N GLN A 103 54.84 -56.87 -9.42
CA GLN A 103 55.76 -56.82 -10.57
C GLN A 103 55.69 -57.92 -11.66
N SER A 104 55.42 -57.53 -12.92
CA SER A 104 56.31 -57.78 -14.08
C SER A 104 55.74 -57.30 -15.45
N HIS A 105 56.49 -56.38 -16.06
CA HIS A 105 56.88 -56.22 -17.46
C HIS A 105 55.91 -56.38 -18.68
N SER A 106 55.93 -55.28 -19.45
CA SER A 106 56.08 -55.16 -20.92
C SER A 106 54.85 -55.19 -21.82
N GLY A 107 54.90 -54.33 -22.85
CA GLY A 107 54.43 -54.71 -24.19
C GLY A 107 53.33 -53.87 -24.82
N MET A 108 53.75 -52.81 -25.50
CA MET A 108 53.28 -52.33 -26.82
C MET A 108 51.81 -51.95 -27.08
N ALA A 109 51.72 -50.79 -27.73
CA ALA A 109 50.57 -50.24 -28.43
C ALA A 109 50.08 -51.11 -29.60
N HIS A 110 48.76 -51.13 -29.82
CA HIS A 110 48.13 -50.99 -31.13
C HIS A 110 46.62 -50.75 -30.98
N PRO A 111 45.99 -49.81 -31.73
CA PRO A 111 44.54 -49.65 -31.74
C PRO A 111 43.93 -50.56 -32.81
N ARG A 112 42.86 -51.29 -32.47
CA ARG A 112 42.10 -52.09 -33.45
C ARG A 112 40.59 -51.99 -33.21
N SER A 113 39.95 -51.25 -34.12
CA SER A 113 38.66 -51.51 -34.78
C SER A 113 37.62 -52.41 -34.07
N MET A 114 36.46 -51.80 -33.78
CA MET A 114 35.05 -52.26 -33.88
C MET A 114 34.76 -53.76 -34.12
N PRO A 115 33.65 -54.24 -33.51
CA PRO A 115 32.61 -54.81 -34.37
C PRO A 115 31.17 -54.39 -34.01
N LYS A 116 30.46 -54.01 -35.08
CA LYS A 116 28.99 -53.94 -35.18
C LYS A 116 28.33 -55.19 -34.59
N ARG A 117 27.32 -55.01 -33.71
CA ARG A 117 26.23 -55.98 -33.53
C ARG A 117 24.90 -55.28 -33.76
N LYS A 118 24.16 -55.83 -34.71
CA LYS A 118 22.80 -55.50 -35.10
C LYS A 118 21.88 -56.51 -34.39
N ARG A 119 20.92 -56.04 -33.60
CA ARG A 119 19.69 -56.74 -33.17
C ARG A 119 18.62 -55.65 -33.00
N GLN A 120 17.78 -55.41 -34.01
CA GLN A 120 16.47 -56.04 -34.29
C GLN A 120 15.38 -55.59 -33.30
N SER A 121 14.64 -54.57 -33.77
CA SER A 121 13.20 -54.32 -33.63
C SER A 121 12.54 -54.56 -32.26
N GLY A 122 12.22 -53.45 -31.59
CA GLY A 122 10.96 -53.26 -30.89
C GLY A 122 10.45 -51.88 -31.28
N ASP A 123 9.37 -51.84 -32.07
CA ASP A 123 8.54 -50.65 -32.24
C ASP A 123 8.02 -50.25 -30.86
N GLU A 124 8.20 -48.98 -30.50
CA GLU A 124 7.29 -48.17 -29.69
C GLU A 124 7.81 -46.72 -29.76
N ASP A 125 7.78 -46.16 -30.97
CA ASP A 125 7.79 -44.70 -31.14
C ASP A 125 6.41 -44.20 -30.70
N VAL A 126 6.26 -43.91 -29.41
CA VAL A 126 5.19 -43.04 -28.92
C VAL A 126 5.74 -41.63 -29.05
N ASP A 127 5.13 -40.83 -29.92
CA ASP A 127 5.40 -39.42 -30.16
C ASP A 127 5.58 -38.61 -28.85
N GLU A 128 6.81 -38.55 -28.34
CA GLU A 128 7.20 -37.63 -27.26
C GLU A 128 7.35 -36.18 -27.78
N HIS A 129 7.23 -35.97 -29.09
CA HIS A 129 7.41 -34.66 -29.71
C HIS A 129 6.11 -33.85 -29.90
N GLU A 130 4.93 -34.47 -29.76
CA GLU A 130 3.62 -33.77 -29.76
C GLU A 130 3.14 -33.37 -28.35
N LEU A 131 3.63 -34.02 -27.29
CA LEU A 131 3.30 -33.65 -25.90
C LEU A 131 4.11 -32.47 -25.36
N MET A 132 5.18 -32.08 -26.05
CA MET A 132 6.04 -30.97 -25.63
C MET A 132 5.56 -29.61 -26.14
N GLU A 133 4.75 -29.58 -27.20
CA GLU A 133 4.19 -28.34 -27.74
C GLU A 133 2.87 -27.95 -27.04
N ASP A 134 2.07 -28.92 -26.60
CA ASP A 134 0.82 -28.69 -25.87
C ASP A 134 1.03 -28.34 -24.37
N LEU A 135 2.21 -28.64 -23.81
CA LEU A 135 2.60 -28.19 -22.46
C LEU A 135 3.12 -26.75 -22.42
N SER A 136 3.37 -26.12 -23.57
CA SER A 136 3.70 -24.69 -23.64
C SER A 136 2.47 -23.78 -23.60
N VAL A 137 1.26 -24.37 -23.75
CA VAL A 137 -0.04 -23.71 -23.69
C VAL A 137 -0.72 -23.90 -22.32
N ILE A 138 -0.04 -24.50 -21.34
CA ILE A 138 -0.38 -24.30 -19.93
C ILE A 138 0.30 -23.01 -19.50
N ASP A 139 -0.16 -21.93 -20.12
CA ASP A 139 0.25 -20.57 -19.87
C ASP A 139 0.04 -20.30 -18.37
N ASN A 140 1.15 -20.03 -17.72
CA ASN A 140 1.31 -20.03 -16.27
C ASN A 140 0.28 -19.06 -15.66
N PRO A 141 -0.80 -19.52 -14.99
CA PRO A 141 -1.90 -18.65 -14.57
C PRO A 141 -1.43 -17.53 -13.63
N ASP A 142 -0.33 -17.76 -12.93
CA ASP A 142 0.37 -16.78 -12.09
C ASP A 142 0.98 -15.62 -12.89
N GLN A 143 1.38 -15.83 -14.15
CA GLN A 143 1.87 -14.77 -15.03
C GLN A 143 0.73 -13.89 -15.55
N GLY A 144 -0.40 -14.48 -15.95
CA GLY A 144 -1.61 -13.75 -16.34
C GLY A 144 -2.13 -12.86 -15.20
N LEU A 145 -2.24 -13.41 -13.99
CA LEU A 145 -2.67 -12.65 -12.81
C LEU A 145 -1.68 -11.55 -12.41
N ASN A 146 -0.37 -11.79 -12.52
CA ASN A 146 0.64 -10.76 -12.26
C ASN A 146 0.58 -9.62 -13.27
N THR A 147 0.41 -9.91 -14.56
CA THR A 147 0.29 -8.88 -15.59
C THR A 147 -0.97 -8.02 -15.42
N GLU A 148 -2.10 -8.62 -15.04
CA GLU A 148 -3.34 -7.89 -14.72
C GLU A 148 -3.21 -7.04 -13.45
N LEU A 149 -2.56 -7.58 -12.41
CA LEU A 149 -2.26 -6.84 -11.18
C LEU A 149 -1.33 -5.64 -11.43
N GLU A 150 -0.33 -5.81 -12.30
CA GLU A 150 0.55 -4.71 -12.71
C GLU A 150 -0.19 -3.64 -13.52
N ALA A 151 -1.06 -4.06 -14.44
CA ALA A 151 -1.88 -3.14 -15.22
C ALA A 151 -2.82 -2.31 -14.32
N THR A 152 -3.51 -2.95 -13.37
CA THR A 152 -4.40 -2.26 -12.42
C THR A 152 -3.63 -1.33 -11.48
N ARG A 153 -2.44 -1.74 -10.98
CA ARG A 153 -1.56 -0.86 -10.20
C ARG A 153 -1.13 0.37 -10.98
N LYS A 154 -0.78 0.19 -12.25
CA LYS A 154 -0.45 1.29 -13.15
C LYS A 154 -1.63 2.23 -13.34
N GLU A 155 -2.83 1.72 -13.59
CA GLU A 155 -4.03 2.53 -13.74
C GLU A 155 -4.34 3.34 -12.47
N ILE A 156 -4.23 2.72 -11.29
CA ILE A 156 -4.39 3.39 -10.00
C ILE A 156 -3.36 4.52 -9.84
N SER A 157 -2.10 4.28 -10.21
CA SER A 157 -1.04 5.29 -10.18
C SER A 157 -1.28 6.43 -11.16
N ASP A 158 -1.79 6.13 -12.36
CA ASP A 158 -2.12 7.11 -13.38
C ASP A 158 -3.32 7.98 -12.94
N ILE A 159 -4.35 7.36 -12.36
CA ILE A 159 -5.49 8.07 -11.75
C ILE A 159 -5.00 9.01 -10.65
N HIS A 160 -4.16 8.50 -9.74
CA HIS A 160 -3.62 9.31 -8.66
C HIS A 160 -2.82 10.52 -9.17
N SER A 161 -1.98 10.31 -10.18
CA SER A 161 -1.19 11.37 -10.82
C SER A 161 -2.08 12.43 -11.47
N LYS A 162 -3.11 12.00 -12.22
CA LYS A 162 -4.10 12.91 -12.83
C LYS A 162 -4.91 13.69 -11.79
N LEU A 163 -5.22 13.09 -10.65
CA LEU A 163 -5.90 13.79 -9.56
C LEU A 163 -4.98 14.87 -8.97
N ILE A 164 -3.71 14.55 -8.71
CA ILE A 164 -2.75 15.56 -8.23
C ILE A 164 -2.64 16.73 -9.22
N GLU A 165 -2.52 16.44 -10.52
CA GLU A 165 -2.49 17.45 -11.59
C GLU A 165 -3.76 18.32 -11.57
N GLY A 166 -4.95 17.69 -11.58
CA GLY A 166 -6.22 18.41 -11.57
C GLY A 166 -6.42 19.28 -10.31
N PHE A 167 -5.95 18.83 -9.15
CA PHE A 167 -6.00 19.63 -7.93
C PHE A 167 -4.93 20.74 -7.89
N THR A 168 -3.82 20.59 -8.61
CA THR A 168 -2.80 21.63 -8.76
C THR A 168 -3.39 22.83 -9.49
N ASP A 169 -4.08 22.59 -10.61
CA ASP A 169 -4.73 23.63 -11.41
C ASP A 169 -5.86 24.34 -10.66
N LEU A 170 -6.54 23.60 -9.77
CA LEU A 170 -7.59 24.17 -8.95
C LEU A 170 -7.06 25.05 -7.81
N SER A 171 -5.79 25.01 -7.43
CA SER A 171 -5.24 25.51 -6.14
C SER A 171 -5.35 27.04 -5.88
N THR A 172 -6.09 27.80 -6.67
CA THR A 172 -6.22 29.28 -6.56
C THR A 172 -7.32 29.80 -5.62
N THR A 173 -7.97 28.98 -4.77
CA THR A 173 -9.03 29.49 -3.86
C THR A 173 -8.97 28.83 -2.49
N GLY A 174 -8.72 29.63 -1.45
CA GLY A 174 -8.66 29.17 -0.05
C GLY A 174 -10.01 28.68 0.47
N GLY A 175 -9.97 27.75 1.44
CA GLY A 175 -11.16 27.28 2.18
C GLY A 175 -11.79 25.98 1.66
N ARG A 176 -10.99 25.04 1.14
CA ARG A 176 -11.48 23.77 0.57
C ARG A 176 -11.39 22.62 1.56
N ASN A 177 -12.42 21.77 1.57
CA ASN A 177 -12.44 20.55 2.39
C ASN A 177 -11.46 19.49 1.86
N ILE A 178 -11.22 19.48 0.54
CA ILE A 178 -10.25 18.63 -0.13
C ILE A 178 -9.31 19.51 -0.95
N ALA A 179 -8.02 19.38 -0.72
CA ALA A 179 -6.98 20.14 -1.40
C ALA A 179 -5.64 19.39 -1.35
N LEU A 180 -4.67 19.84 -2.15
CA LEU A 180 -3.31 19.31 -2.06
C LEU A 180 -2.70 19.62 -0.70
N LYS A 181 -1.96 18.64 -0.19
CA LYS A 181 -1.08 18.76 0.96
C LYS A 181 0.26 18.15 0.62
N ASN A 182 1.34 18.85 0.96
CA ASN A 182 2.68 18.30 0.84
C ASN A 182 2.98 17.45 2.09
N ILE A 183 2.89 16.13 1.94
CA ILE A 183 3.20 15.18 3.00
C ILE A 183 4.69 15.27 3.33
N GLY A 184 5.01 15.28 4.61
CA GLY A 184 6.38 15.47 5.09
C GLY A 184 6.85 16.92 5.11
N GLN A 185 6.02 17.89 4.71
CA GLN A 185 6.33 19.31 4.88
C GLN A 185 5.73 19.85 6.18
N LEU A 186 6.55 20.53 6.99
CA LEU A 186 6.12 21.17 8.24
C LEU A 186 5.34 22.47 7.99
N ASP A 187 4.28 22.67 8.79
CA ASP A 187 3.58 23.96 8.88
C ASP A 187 4.45 24.98 9.62
N ASP A 188 4.64 26.16 9.04
CA ASP A 188 5.43 27.25 9.63
C ASP A 188 4.76 27.91 10.85
N ARG A 189 3.41 27.86 10.91
CA ARG A 189 2.63 28.64 11.89
C ARG A 189 2.96 28.28 13.35
N PRO A 190 3.09 27.00 13.74
CA PRO A 190 3.45 26.64 15.11
C PRO A 190 4.84 27.13 15.52
N PHE A 191 5.82 27.09 14.61
CA PHE A 191 7.18 27.57 14.86
C PHE A 191 7.21 29.09 15.07
N LEU A 192 6.51 29.83 14.20
CA LEU A 192 6.39 31.28 14.34
C LEU A 192 5.66 31.66 15.64
N ALA A 193 4.59 30.95 15.98
CA ALA A 193 3.85 31.18 17.21
C ALA A 193 4.71 30.91 18.47
N ALA A 194 5.52 29.85 18.46
CA ALA A 194 6.42 29.54 19.56
C ALA A 194 7.54 30.59 19.70
N CYS A 195 8.17 31.00 18.59
CA CYS A 195 9.24 32.00 18.62
C CYS A 195 8.73 33.37 19.08
N ARG A 196 7.54 33.80 18.64
CA ARG A 196 6.93 35.07 19.07
C ARG A 196 6.63 35.16 20.56
N LYS A 197 6.50 34.02 21.25
CA LYS A 197 6.33 34.01 22.72
C LYS A 197 7.63 34.24 23.48
N LYS A 198 8.78 34.05 22.82
CA LYS A 198 10.11 34.08 23.45
C LYS A 198 11.00 35.23 22.98
N LEU A 199 10.76 35.76 21.78
CA LEU A 199 11.64 36.70 21.10
C LEU A 199 10.87 37.90 20.53
N PRO A 200 11.54 39.06 20.33
CA PRO A 200 11.00 40.19 19.58
C PRO A 200 10.55 39.79 18.17
N ALA A 201 9.61 40.54 17.57
CA ALA A 201 8.93 40.12 16.33
C ALA A 201 9.87 39.84 15.14
N GLU A 202 10.88 40.68 14.92
CA GLU A 202 11.86 40.51 13.83
C GLU A 202 12.75 39.28 14.04
N GLU A 203 13.32 39.13 15.24
CA GLU A 203 14.15 37.97 15.61
C GLU A 203 13.35 36.67 15.64
N ALA A 204 12.10 36.72 16.10
CA ALA A 204 11.21 35.57 16.17
C ALA A 204 10.94 34.97 14.78
N ARG A 205 10.86 35.81 13.74
CA ARG A 205 10.61 35.34 12.37
C ARG A 205 11.81 34.60 11.82
N GLU A 206 13.01 35.15 11.96
CA GLU A 206 14.24 34.49 11.52
C GLU A 206 14.50 33.22 12.33
N LYS A 207 14.32 33.26 13.65
CA LYS A 207 14.49 32.07 14.48
C LYS A 207 13.49 30.98 14.15
N ALA A 208 12.23 31.33 13.84
CA ALA A 208 11.22 30.35 13.43
C ALA A 208 11.63 29.61 12.15
N LYS A 209 12.17 30.33 11.15
CA LYS A 209 12.68 29.70 9.92
C LYS A 209 13.87 28.78 10.18
N GLU A 210 14.79 29.20 11.04
CA GLU A 210 15.95 28.39 11.43
C GLU A 210 15.49 27.07 12.08
N VAL A 211 14.62 27.16 13.08
CA VAL A 211 14.09 25.98 13.80
C VAL A 211 13.28 25.10 12.85
N HIS A 212 12.41 25.69 12.03
CA HIS A 212 11.65 24.94 11.02
C HIS A 212 12.58 24.16 10.08
N ARG A 213 13.61 24.79 9.53
CA ARG A 213 14.57 24.15 8.63
C ARG A 213 15.31 22.98 9.30
N VAL A 214 15.74 23.15 10.55
CA VAL A 214 16.41 22.08 11.31
C VAL A 214 15.49 20.88 11.46
N TRP A 215 14.23 21.12 11.86
CA TRP A 215 13.26 20.05 12.06
C TRP A 215 12.79 19.40 10.76
N GLN A 216 12.66 20.18 9.70
CA GLN A 216 12.38 19.66 8.37
C GLN A 216 13.50 18.71 7.91
N GLY A 217 14.76 19.08 8.17
CA GLY A 217 15.91 18.22 7.90
C GLY A 217 15.93 16.94 8.73
N HIS A 218 15.51 16.99 9.99
CA HIS A 218 15.36 15.78 10.81
C HIS A 218 14.28 14.85 10.25
N ILE A 219 13.09 15.37 9.93
CA ILE A 219 11.98 14.59 9.38
C ILE A 219 12.36 13.92 8.05
N GLN A 220 13.13 14.62 7.22
CA GLN A 220 13.59 14.11 5.93
C GLN A 220 14.76 13.13 6.03
N ASN A 221 15.35 12.94 7.21
CA ASN A 221 16.46 12.01 7.42
C ASN A 221 15.93 10.61 7.78
N PRO A 222 16.06 9.60 6.90
CA PRO A 222 15.58 8.25 7.17
C PRO A 222 16.27 7.56 8.35
N GLU A 223 17.50 7.97 8.69
CA GLU A 223 18.28 7.43 9.82
C GLU A 223 17.67 7.79 11.18
N TRP A 224 16.83 8.83 11.25
CA TRP A 224 16.10 9.16 12.46
C TRP A 224 14.69 8.59 12.41
N ASN A 225 14.48 7.52 13.18
CA ASN A 225 13.21 6.83 13.26
C ASN A 225 12.61 6.92 14.68
N PRO A 226 11.85 7.98 15.01
CA PRO A 226 11.24 8.17 16.32
C PRO A 226 9.96 7.32 16.49
N PHE A 227 9.99 6.08 16.02
CA PHE A 227 8.88 5.12 16.10
C PHE A 227 9.33 3.88 16.85
N LYS A 228 8.43 3.33 17.66
CA LYS A 228 8.61 2.07 18.36
C LYS A 228 7.49 1.10 18.04
N THR A 229 7.83 -0.17 17.95
CA THR A 229 6.87 -1.25 17.74
C THR A 229 6.21 -1.60 19.08
N VAL A 230 4.88 -1.51 19.12
CA VAL A 230 4.06 -1.99 20.23
C VAL A 230 3.08 -3.04 19.74
N THR A 231 2.80 -4.04 20.57
CA THR A 231 1.79 -5.05 20.25
C THR A 231 0.44 -4.59 20.80
N VAL A 232 -0.51 -4.33 19.90
CA VAL A 232 -1.90 -4.02 20.26
C VAL A 232 -2.76 -5.16 19.74
N GLU A 233 -3.43 -5.89 20.64
CA GLU A 233 -4.30 -7.02 20.28
C GLU A 233 -3.59 -8.12 19.47
N GLY A 234 -2.30 -8.36 19.76
CA GLY A 234 -1.48 -9.35 19.03
C GLY A 234 -0.92 -8.86 17.70
N ILE A 235 -1.28 -7.65 17.25
CA ILE A 235 -0.79 -7.04 16.00
C ILE A 235 0.34 -6.04 16.33
N PRO A 236 1.54 -6.18 15.74
CA PRO A 236 2.59 -5.18 15.88
C PRO A 236 2.18 -3.90 15.15
N LYS A 237 2.22 -2.78 15.86
CA LYS A 237 1.96 -1.43 15.34
C LYS A 237 3.14 -0.52 15.70
N GLU A 238 3.61 0.24 14.72
CA GLU A 238 4.57 1.30 14.98
C GLU A 238 3.85 2.55 15.47
N ILE A 239 4.22 3.03 16.65
CA ILE A 239 3.73 4.28 17.24
C ILE A 239 4.90 5.22 17.49
N ILE A 240 4.62 6.52 17.59
CA ILE A 240 5.63 7.51 17.96
C ILE A 240 6.22 7.16 19.33
N ASP A 241 7.55 7.20 19.42
CA ASP A 241 8.24 7.04 20.68
C ASP A 241 8.20 8.35 21.48
N VAL A 242 7.42 8.35 22.56
CA VAL A 242 7.30 9.48 23.49
C VAL A 242 8.62 9.76 24.23
N ASP A 243 9.50 8.76 24.28
CA ASP A 243 10.81 8.83 24.93
C ASP A 243 11.94 9.25 23.98
N ASP A 244 11.64 9.57 22.71
CA ASP A 244 12.66 10.05 21.75
C ASP A 244 13.29 11.36 22.24
N ASP A 245 14.61 11.31 22.46
CA ASP A 245 15.41 12.43 23.01
C ASP A 245 15.22 13.73 22.21
N LYS A 246 15.12 13.64 20.88
CA LYS A 246 14.97 14.83 20.03
C LYS A 246 13.57 15.41 20.19
N LEU A 247 12.52 14.60 20.17
CA LEU A 247 11.13 15.05 20.36
C LEU A 247 10.93 15.64 21.77
N GLN A 248 11.51 15.02 22.81
CA GLN A 248 11.49 15.58 24.16
C GLN A 248 12.22 16.93 24.22
N GLY A 249 13.41 17.02 23.63
CA GLY A 249 14.17 18.26 23.50
C GLY A 249 13.41 19.35 22.76
N LEU A 250 12.68 19.00 21.70
CA LEU A 250 11.83 19.92 20.95
C LEU A 250 10.71 20.51 21.81
N CYS A 251 10.01 19.63 22.53
CA CYS A 251 8.91 20.03 23.39
C CYS A 251 9.40 20.95 24.52
N ALA A 252 10.53 20.62 25.14
CA ALA A 252 11.15 21.46 26.16
C ALA A 252 11.61 22.83 25.60
N ALA A 253 12.22 22.83 24.42
CA ALA A 253 12.78 24.05 23.82
C ALA A 253 11.73 24.98 23.20
N TRP A 254 10.67 24.45 22.59
CA TRP A 254 9.73 25.25 21.79
C TRP A 254 8.25 25.03 22.13
N GLY A 255 7.95 24.09 23.02
CA GLY A 255 6.61 23.82 23.53
C GLY A 255 5.80 22.84 22.68
N GLU A 256 4.64 22.48 23.22
CA GLU A 256 3.74 21.45 22.68
C GLU A 256 3.27 21.73 21.24
N GLY A 257 3.09 23.01 20.87
CA GLY A 257 2.61 23.38 19.54
C GLY A 257 3.57 22.94 18.42
N VAL A 258 4.88 23.12 18.63
CA VAL A 258 5.90 22.72 17.66
C VAL A 258 6.08 21.20 17.67
N HIS A 259 6.11 20.60 18.86
CA HIS A 259 6.15 19.16 19.03
C HIS A 259 5.01 18.46 18.26
N LYS A 260 3.77 18.93 18.44
CA LYS A 260 2.59 18.38 17.77
C LYS A 260 2.65 18.53 16.25
N ALA A 261 3.23 19.63 15.74
CA ALA A 261 3.42 19.82 14.31
C ALA A 261 4.38 18.79 13.72
N VAL A 262 5.50 18.54 14.39
CA VAL A 262 6.49 17.51 13.99
C VAL A 262 5.90 16.11 14.08
N VAL A 263 5.24 15.77 15.18
CA VAL A 263 4.59 14.46 15.36
C VAL A 263 3.50 14.22 14.30
N SER A 264 2.64 15.20 14.04
CA SER A 264 1.61 15.09 12.99
C SER A 264 2.25 14.82 11.62
N CYS A 265 3.32 15.54 11.29
CA CYS A 265 4.04 15.37 10.04
C CYS A 265 4.65 13.95 9.89
N LEU A 266 5.24 13.43 10.98
CA LEU A 266 5.78 12.06 11.01
C LEU A 266 4.70 10.99 10.84
N VAL A 267 3.56 11.15 11.52
CA VAL A 267 2.41 10.24 11.38
C VAL A 267 1.87 10.28 9.95
N GLU A 268 1.76 11.44 9.33
CA GLU A 268 1.30 11.57 7.94
C GLU A 268 2.24 10.87 6.94
N ILE A 269 3.56 10.93 7.15
CA ILE A 269 4.55 10.17 6.37
C ILE A 269 4.32 8.67 6.55
N GLN A 270 4.12 8.21 7.80
CA GLN A 270 3.85 6.81 8.12
C GLN A 270 2.56 6.30 7.45
N GLU A 271 1.45 7.02 7.62
CA GLU A 271 0.15 6.69 7.02
C GLU A 271 0.20 6.64 5.50
N SER A 272 1.11 7.41 4.89
CA SER A 272 1.33 7.42 3.44
C SER A 272 2.30 6.32 2.98
N GLY A 273 2.85 5.50 3.88
CA GLY A 273 3.83 4.44 3.57
C GLY A 273 5.21 4.97 3.16
N ARG A 274 5.60 6.17 3.60
CA ARG A 274 6.79 6.90 3.13
C ARG A 274 7.91 7.01 4.16
N LEU A 275 7.93 6.13 5.16
CA LEU A 275 8.98 6.12 6.18
C LEU A 275 10.38 5.84 5.60
N GLY A 276 10.46 5.09 4.49
CA GLY A 276 11.73 4.71 3.86
C GLY A 276 12.39 5.80 3.02
N ASP A 277 11.61 6.57 2.24
CA ASP A 277 12.18 7.56 1.31
C ASP A 277 12.10 9.01 1.84
N ARG A 278 11.20 9.29 2.81
CA ARG A 278 11.02 10.59 3.49
C ARG A 278 10.89 11.81 2.56
N ASN A 279 10.57 11.58 1.29
CA ASN A 279 10.45 12.62 0.28
C ASN A 279 9.15 13.40 0.46
N ILE A 280 9.22 14.71 0.27
CA ILE A 280 8.03 15.55 0.28
C ILE A 280 7.27 15.30 -1.02
N VAL A 281 6.00 14.91 -0.90
CA VAL A 281 5.12 14.67 -2.05
C VAL A 281 3.77 15.34 -1.89
N PRO A 282 3.21 15.89 -2.98
CA PRO A 282 1.85 16.36 -2.97
C PRO A 282 0.88 15.17 -2.91
N GLU A 283 -0.13 15.29 -2.06
CA GLU A 283 -1.17 14.29 -1.88
C GLU A 283 -2.53 14.98 -1.82
N VAL A 284 -3.57 14.35 -2.37
CA VAL A 284 -4.93 14.89 -2.27
C VAL A 284 -5.43 14.61 -0.85
N TRP A 285 -5.62 15.67 -0.07
CA TRP A 285 -5.88 15.56 1.36
C TRP A 285 -7.29 16.00 1.72
N ASN A 286 -7.98 15.18 2.53
CA ASN A 286 -9.26 15.52 3.11
C ASN A 286 -9.06 16.17 4.48
N TYR A 287 -9.16 17.50 4.52
CA TYR A 287 -8.94 18.29 5.74
C TYR A 287 -10.05 18.11 6.78
N LYS A 288 -11.25 17.68 6.36
CA LYS A 288 -12.35 17.36 7.28
C LYS A 288 -12.07 16.05 8.01
N CYS A 289 -11.61 15.03 7.29
CA CYS A 289 -11.32 13.70 7.83
C CYS A 289 -9.88 13.55 8.36
N LYS A 290 -9.01 14.55 8.12
CA LYS A 290 -7.59 14.56 8.50
C LYS A 290 -6.81 13.34 8.01
N ARG A 291 -7.07 12.91 6.77
CA ARG A 291 -6.38 11.81 6.10
C ARG A 291 -6.27 12.05 4.60
N LYS A 292 -5.50 11.20 3.91
CA LYS A 292 -5.52 11.10 2.45
C LYS A 292 -6.97 10.93 1.96
N ALA A 293 -7.35 11.72 0.97
CA ALA A 293 -8.64 11.59 0.32
C ALA A 293 -8.65 10.33 -0.54
N THR A 294 -9.76 9.62 -0.59
CA THR A 294 -9.89 8.50 -1.53
C THR A 294 -10.02 9.04 -2.96
N HIS A 295 -9.76 8.20 -3.97
CA HIS A 295 -10.00 8.58 -5.36
C HIS A 295 -11.47 8.97 -5.58
N SER A 296 -12.43 8.25 -4.98
CA SER A 296 -13.85 8.60 -5.04
C SER A 296 -14.15 9.97 -4.44
N GLU A 297 -13.67 10.25 -3.21
CA GLU A 297 -13.85 11.56 -2.57
C GLU A 297 -13.25 12.70 -3.41
N SER A 298 -12.09 12.45 -4.01
CA SER A 298 -11.39 13.40 -4.87
C SER A 298 -12.19 13.70 -6.14
N ILE A 299 -12.67 12.65 -6.81
CA ILE A 299 -13.48 12.74 -8.03
C ILE A 299 -14.82 13.45 -7.77
N GLU A 300 -15.53 13.05 -6.72
CA GLU A 300 -16.79 13.69 -6.31
C GLU A 300 -16.61 15.17 -6.03
N TYR A 301 -15.51 15.53 -5.35
CA TYR A 301 -15.18 16.92 -5.08
C TYR A 301 -14.94 17.71 -6.37
N LEU A 302 -14.14 17.17 -7.30
CA LEU A 302 -13.88 17.79 -8.60
C LEU A 302 -15.18 18.02 -9.39
N PHE A 303 -16.04 16.99 -9.49
CA PHE A 303 -17.34 17.13 -10.14
C PHE A 303 -18.22 18.21 -9.50
N GLY A 304 -18.23 18.26 -8.17
CA GLY A 304 -18.93 19.31 -7.41
C GLY A 304 -18.40 20.71 -7.74
N GLN A 305 -17.09 20.89 -7.87
CA GLN A 305 -16.49 22.18 -8.25
C GLN A 305 -16.87 22.56 -9.69
N VAL A 306 -16.78 21.63 -10.64
CA VAL A 306 -17.15 21.88 -12.05
C VAL A 306 -18.61 22.30 -12.16
N LYS A 307 -19.53 21.60 -11.48
CA LYS A 307 -20.96 21.95 -11.46
C LYS A 307 -21.19 23.37 -10.93
N ARG A 308 -20.56 23.71 -9.80
CA ARG A 308 -20.63 25.07 -9.23
C ARG A 308 -20.14 26.15 -10.19
N LEU A 309 -19.02 25.92 -10.87
CA LEU A 309 -18.46 26.86 -11.84
C LEU A 309 -19.35 27.02 -13.08
N SER A 310 -19.97 25.93 -13.54
CA SER A 310 -20.95 25.95 -14.62
C SER A 310 -22.20 26.77 -14.25
N ASP A 311 -22.77 26.52 -13.06
CA ASP A 311 -23.95 27.23 -12.57
C ASP A 311 -23.67 28.73 -12.34
N ALA A 312 -22.46 29.08 -11.91
CA ALA A 312 -22.06 30.48 -11.77
C ALA A 312 -22.00 31.20 -13.12
N LYS A 313 -21.50 30.53 -14.17
CA LYS A 313 -21.43 31.07 -15.54
C LYS A 313 -22.82 31.23 -16.18
N SER A 314 -23.75 30.30 -15.94
CA SER A 314 -25.11 30.41 -16.47
C SER A 314 -25.88 31.58 -15.83
N ARG A 315 -25.72 31.80 -14.52
CA ARG A 315 -26.33 32.94 -13.81
C ARG A 315 -25.82 34.29 -14.28
N THR A 316 -24.52 34.42 -14.53
CA THR A 316 -23.93 35.67 -15.04
C THR A 316 -24.31 35.96 -16.50
N ARG A 317 -24.53 34.93 -17.31
CA ARG A 317 -25.08 35.08 -18.67
C ARG A 317 -26.56 35.45 -18.70
N SER A 318 -27.36 34.95 -17.76
CA SER A 318 -28.79 35.28 -17.67
C SER A 318 -29.06 36.68 -17.07
N ALA A 319 -28.06 37.27 -16.40
CA ALA A 319 -28.14 38.59 -15.79
C ALA A 319 -27.64 39.73 -16.70
N ARG A 320 -27.23 39.42 -17.94
CA ARG A 320 -26.66 40.35 -18.91
C ARG A 320 -27.53 40.40 -20.15
#